data_AF-A0A956MKX8-F1
#
_entry.id   AF-A0A956MKX8-F1
#
_cell.length_a   1.000
_cell.length_b   1.000
_cell.length_c   1.000
_cell.angle_alpha   90.00
_cell.angle_beta   90.00
_cell.angle_gamma   90.00
#
_symmetry.space_group_name_H-M   'P 1'
#
loop_
_entity.id
_entity.type
_entity.pdbx_description
1 polymer ?
#
loop_
_entity_poly.entity_id
_entity_poly.type
_entity_poly.pdbx_seq_one_letter_code
_entity_poly.pdbx_strand_id
1 'polypeptide(L)'
;MACSVEDGLEQVSLLGPTGELEVRVTFTERGPVLHVRAVDLVLEARDEVAIRCGRLRVETAGDLEQHCGGALRQTVGGDAHLHVAGDLRTEADAVETHARLGDVRLKANDDVRLNGERIKLNT
;
A
#
# COMPACT_ATOMS: atom_id res chain seq x y z
N MET A 1 3.75 -7.17 30.59
CA MET A 1 2.47 -6.46 30.31
C MET A 1 2.18 -5.55 31.48
N ALA A 2 2.16 -4.24 31.26
CA ALA A 2 1.81 -3.27 32.28
C ALA A 2 0.57 -2.49 31.81
N CYS A 3 -0.43 -2.41 32.68
CA CYS A 3 -1.58 -1.53 32.50
C CYS A 3 -1.31 -0.29 33.36
N SER A 4 -1.34 0.90 32.76
CA SER A 4 -1.12 2.17 33.45
C SER A 4 -2.12 3.21 32.96
N VAL A 5 -2.31 4.25 33.77
CA VAL A 5 -3.08 5.44 33.39
C VAL A 5 -2.09 6.59 33.30
N GLU A 6 -1.83 7.09 32.10
CA GLU A 6 -0.99 8.26 31.84
C GLU A 6 -1.86 9.33 31.16
N ASP A 7 -1.70 10.60 31.58
CA ASP A 7 -2.48 11.75 31.06
C ASP A 7 -4.01 11.57 31.08
N GLY A 8 -4.53 10.76 32.00
CA GLY A 8 -5.98 10.51 32.15
C GLY A 8 -6.57 9.51 31.15
N LEU A 9 -5.73 8.87 30.33
CA LEU A 9 -6.16 7.81 29.41
C LEU A 9 -5.73 6.45 29.94
N GLU A 10 -6.63 5.48 29.87
CA GLU A 10 -6.28 4.08 30.12
C GLU A 10 -5.33 3.60 29.01
N GLN A 11 -4.23 2.96 29.39
CA GLN A 11 -3.18 2.51 28.48
C GLN A 11 -2.70 1.09 28.82
N VAL A 12 -2.56 0.25 27.79
CA VAL A 12 -1.89 -1.05 27.89
C VAL A 12 -0.57 -0.98 27.12
N SER A 13 0.54 -1.31 27.80
CA SER A 13 1.88 -1.27 27.22
C SER A 13 2.59 -2.63 27.33
N LEU A 14 3.21 -3.04 26.24
CA LEU A 14 4.15 -4.15 26.18
C LEU A 14 5.56 -3.56 26.03
N LEU A 15 6.44 -3.92 26.97
CA LEU A 15 7.84 -3.53 26.98
C LEU A 15 8.68 -4.72 26.54
N GLY A 16 9.70 -4.47 25.72
CA GLY A 16 10.72 -5.44 25.39
C GLY A 16 11.60 -5.79 26.58
N PRO A 17 12.48 -6.81 26.48
CA PRO A 17 13.36 -7.24 27.57
C PRO A 17 14.31 -6.15 28.08
N THR A 18 14.63 -5.18 27.22
CA THR A 18 15.49 -4.01 27.45
C THR A 18 14.72 -2.76 27.91
N GLY A 19 13.39 -2.86 28.04
CA GLY A 19 12.54 -1.80 28.56
C GLY A 19 12.04 -0.79 27.53
N GLU A 20 12.36 -0.94 26.24
CA GLU A 20 11.70 -0.13 25.21
C GLU A 20 10.22 -0.49 25.05
N LEU A 21 9.42 0.50 24.67
CA LEU A 21 8.00 0.34 24.37
C LEU A 21 7.81 -0.23 22.96
N GLU A 22 7.33 -1.48 22.89
CA GLU A 22 7.09 -2.19 21.63
C GLU A 22 5.66 -2.00 21.13
N VAL A 23 4.68 -2.06 22.03
CA VAL A 23 3.26 -1.90 21.70
C VAL A 23 2.57 -1.05 22.75
N ARG A 24 1.76 -0.10 22.28
CA ARG A 24 0.89 0.75 23.10
C ARG A 24 -0.52 0.75 22.53
N VAL A 25 -1.49 0.46 23.39
CA VAL A 25 -2.91 0.71 23.11
C VAL A 25 -3.37 1.84 24.04
N THR A 26 -3.80 2.94 23.46
CA THR A 26 -4.32 4.11 24.20
C THR A 26 -5.82 4.24 23.92
N PHE A 27 -6.64 4.20 24.97
CA PHE A 27 -8.08 4.41 24.83
C PHE A 27 -8.37 5.92 24.80
N THR A 28 -8.93 6.42 23.70
CA THR A 28 -9.30 7.83 23.54
C THR A 28 -10.81 7.98 23.40
N GLU A 29 -11.33 9.20 23.49
CA GLU A 29 -12.75 9.48 23.27
C GLU A 29 -13.26 9.05 21.88
N ARG A 30 -12.36 8.95 20.89
CA ARG A 30 -12.68 8.49 19.53
C ARG A 30 -12.49 6.98 19.34
N GLY A 31 -12.10 6.27 20.39
CA GLY A 31 -11.77 4.84 20.37
C GLY A 31 -10.28 4.55 20.62
N PRO A 32 -9.89 3.26 20.64
CA PRO A 32 -8.53 2.85 20.90
C PRO A 32 -7.58 3.19 19.74
N VAL A 33 -6.36 3.60 20.08
CA VAL A 33 -5.26 3.82 19.15
C VAL A 33 -4.16 2.80 19.44
N LEU A 34 -3.82 2.00 18.43
CA LEU A 34 -2.70 1.06 18.47
C LEU A 34 -1.46 1.72 17.87
N HIS A 35 -0.37 1.71 18.61
CA HIS A 35 0.94 2.16 18.16
C HIS A 35 1.98 1.08 18.41
N VAL A 36 2.67 0.68 17.35
CA VAL A 36 3.70 -0.37 17.37
C VAL A 36 5.02 0.24 16.93
N ARG A 37 6.06 0.02 17.73
CA ARG A 37 7.45 0.27 17.34
C ARG A 37 8.18 -1.06 17.42
N ALA A 38 8.73 -1.49 16.30
CA ALA A 38 9.45 -2.73 16.21
C ALA A 38 10.63 -2.57 15.24
N VAL A 39 11.66 -3.40 15.42
CA VAL A 39 12.71 -3.57 14.41
C VAL A 39 12.10 -4.20 13.16
N ASP A 40 11.27 -5.23 13.35
CA ASP A 40 10.52 -5.91 12.29
C ASP A 40 9.04 -6.04 12.67
N LEU A 41 8.13 -5.82 11.72
CA LEU A 41 6.70 -6.08 11.87
C LEU A 41 6.24 -7.08 10.81
N VAL A 42 5.82 -8.26 11.26
CA VAL A 42 5.28 -9.31 10.39
C VAL A 42 3.81 -9.53 10.72
N LEU A 43 2.95 -9.49 9.70
CA LEU A 43 1.52 -9.79 9.80
C LEU A 43 1.23 -11.07 9.01
N GLU A 44 0.99 -12.17 9.72
CA GLU A 44 0.69 -13.46 9.13
C GLU A 44 -0.71 -13.92 9.53
N ALA A 45 -1.45 -14.46 8.56
CA ALA A 45 -2.73 -15.11 8.78
C ALA A 45 -2.83 -16.34 7.88
N ARG A 46 -3.50 -17.39 8.39
CA ARG A 46 -3.74 -18.62 7.63
C ARG A 46 -4.68 -18.40 6.45
N ASP A 47 -5.70 -17.56 6.66
CA ASP A 47 -6.82 -17.41 5.72
C ASP A 47 -6.89 -15.99 5.13
N GLU A 48 -7.06 -14.94 5.96
CA GLU A 48 -7.24 -13.57 5.47
C GLU A 48 -6.62 -12.53 6.42
N VAL A 49 -5.96 -11.52 5.83
CA VAL A 49 -5.68 -10.23 6.48
C VAL A 49 -6.52 -9.15 5.78
N ALA A 50 -7.45 -8.53 6.51
CA ALA A 50 -8.31 -7.48 5.98
C ALA A 50 -8.08 -6.14 6.70
N ILE A 51 -7.78 -5.08 5.93
CA ILE A 51 -7.60 -3.72 6.43
C ILE A 51 -8.78 -2.86 5.95
N ARG A 52 -9.60 -2.36 6.87
CA ARG A 52 -10.74 -1.49 6.57
C ARG A 52 -10.58 -0.17 7.31
N CYS A 53 -10.41 0.92 6.58
CA CYS A 53 -10.18 2.24 7.15
C CYS A 53 -10.64 3.33 6.18
N GLY A 54 -10.84 4.55 6.69
CA GLY A 54 -11.15 5.71 5.83
C GLY A 54 -9.93 6.21 5.04
N ARG A 55 -8.72 5.99 5.55
CA ARG A 55 -7.47 6.36 4.89
C ARG A 55 -6.35 5.41 5.30
N LEU A 56 -5.70 4.79 4.31
CA LEU A 56 -4.48 4.02 4.47
C LEU A 56 -3.30 4.80 3.87
N ARG A 57 -2.19 4.88 4.61
CA ARG A 57 -0.92 5.43 4.11
C ARG A 57 0.18 4.44 4.43
N VAL A 58 0.93 4.04 3.41
CA VAL A 58 2.10 3.17 3.53
C VAL A 58 3.29 3.99 3.06
N GLU A 59 4.29 4.12 3.92
CA GLU A 59 5.54 4.82 3.62
C GLU A 59 6.68 3.88 3.93
N THR A 60 7.64 3.81 3.02
CA THR A 60 8.89 3.07 3.19
C THR A 60 10.04 3.99 2.81
N ALA A 61 11.16 3.88 3.53
CA ALA A 61 12.41 4.55 3.15
C ALA A 61 13.19 3.73 2.11
N GLY A 62 12.91 2.43 2.00
CA GLY A 62 13.50 1.52 1.03
C GLY A 62 12.44 1.01 0.05
N ASP A 63 12.46 -0.29 -0.21
CA ASP A 63 11.57 -0.91 -1.19
C ASP A 63 10.19 -1.26 -0.61
N LEU A 64 9.20 -1.33 -1.50
CA LEU A 64 7.89 -1.92 -1.26
C LEU A 64 7.67 -3.01 -2.30
N GLU A 65 7.58 -4.25 -1.86
CA GLU A 65 7.31 -5.40 -2.73
C GLU A 65 5.90 -5.97 -2.47
N GLN A 66 5.22 -6.32 -3.55
CA GLN A 66 3.91 -6.97 -3.49
C GLN A 66 3.96 -8.27 -4.29
N HIS A 67 3.91 -9.40 -3.58
CA HIS A 67 3.89 -10.73 -4.19
C HIS A 67 2.51 -11.34 -4.03
N CYS A 68 1.91 -11.77 -5.13
CA CYS A 68 0.60 -12.43 -5.12
C CYS A 68 0.72 -13.73 -5.94
N GLY A 69 0.52 -14.88 -5.28
CA GLY A 69 0.43 -16.17 -5.99
C GLY A 69 -0.85 -16.33 -6.83
N GLY A 70 -1.80 -15.40 -6.68
CA GLY A 70 -3.04 -15.34 -7.43
C GLY A 70 -3.27 -13.97 -8.06
N ALA A 71 -4.52 -13.52 -8.14
CA ALA A 71 -4.87 -12.25 -8.78
C ALA A 71 -4.72 -11.05 -7.82
N LEU A 72 -4.02 -10.01 -8.27
CA LEU A 72 -4.07 -8.67 -7.69
C LEU A 72 -5.22 -7.88 -8.33
N ARG A 73 -6.18 -7.39 -7.54
CA ARG A 73 -7.28 -6.53 -8.02
C ARG A 73 -7.30 -5.23 -7.25
N GLN A 74 -7.29 -4.12 -7.98
CA GLN A 74 -7.40 -2.78 -7.41
C GLN A 74 -8.63 -2.10 -8.01
N THR A 75 -9.43 -1.47 -7.16
CA THR A 75 -10.58 -0.65 -7.58
C THR A 75 -10.46 0.70 -6.89
N VAL A 76 -10.46 1.76 -7.69
CA VAL A 76 -10.34 3.14 -7.21
C VAL A 76 -11.61 3.87 -7.63
N GLY A 77 -12.34 4.41 -6.66
CA GLY A 77 -13.59 5.14 -6.92
C GLY A 77 -13.38 6.56 -7.47
N GLY A 78 -12.17 7.11 -7.31
CA GLY A 78 -11.74 8.39 -7.87
C GLY A 78 -10.49 8.22 -8.74
N ASP A 79 -9.53 9.12 -8.60
CA ASP A 79 -8.33 9.13 -9.43
C ASP A 79 -7.23 8.19 -8.91
N ALA A 80 -6.53 7.54 -9.83
CA ALA A 80 -5.32 6.78 -9.57
C ALA A 80 -4.12 7.49 -10.22
N HIS A 81 -3.08 7.75 -9.43
CA HIS A 81 -1.85 8.38 -9.91
C HIS A 81 -0.65 7.50 -9.56
N LEU A 82 0.11 7.11 -10.57
CA LEU A 82 1.40 6.45 -10.42
C LEU A 82 2.49 7.41 -10.92
N HIS A 83 3.42 7.76 -10.04
CA HIS A 83 4.59 8.57 -10.39
C HIS A 83 5.84 7.76 -10.08
N VAL A 84 6.69 7.60 -11.08
CA VAL A 84 7.96 6.88 -10.98
C VAL A 84 9.05 7.83 -11.49
N ALA A 85 10.04 8.11 -10.65
CA ALA A 85 11.16 8.98 -11.01
C ALA A 85 12.16 8.27 -11.94
N GLY A 86 12.33 6.96 -11.76
CA GLY A 86 13.12 6.09 -12.63
C GLY A 86 12.26 5.36 -13.66
N ASP A 87 12.63 4.11 -13.96
CA ASP A 87 11.95 3.29 -14.96
C ASP A 87 10.65 2.68 -14.40
N LEU A 88 9.58 2.77 -15.19
CA LEU A 88 8.39 1.94 -15.00
C LEU A 88 8.40 0.81 -16.05
N ARG A 89 8.39 -0.44 -15.59
CA ARG A 89 8.25 -1.63 -16.45
C ARG A 89 6.96 -2.36 -16.14
N THR A 90 6.26 -2.80 -17.18
CA THR A 90 5.06 -3.61 -17.08
C THR A 90 5.22 -4.79 -18.03
N GLU A 91 5.25 -5.98 -17.45
CA GLU A 91 5.43 -7.24 -18.18
C GLU A 91 4.26 -8.16 -17.84
N ALA A 92 3.59 -8.65 -18.88
CA ALA A 92 2.47 -9.56 -18.79
C ALA A 92 2.31 -10.25 -20.14
N ASP A 93 1.65 -11.42 -20.15
CA ASP A 93 1.26 -12.09 -21.40
C ASP A 93 0.33 -11.21 -22.25
N ALA A 94 -0.48 -10.38 -21.60
CA ALA A 94 -1.33 -9.38 -22.22
C ALA A 94 -1.47 -8.14 -21.33
N VAL A 95 -1.43 -6.96 -21.94
CA VAL A 95 -1.73 -5.68 -21.29
C VAL A 95 -2.88 -5.00 -22.04
N GLU A 96 -3.95 -4.69 -21.31
CA GLU A 96 -5.09 -3.96 -21.85
C GLU A 96 -5.29 -2.63 -21.13
N THR A 97 -5.38 -1.55 -21.90
CA THR A 97 -5.63 -0.20 -21.37
C THR A 97 -6.90 0.35 -22.01
N HIS A 98 -7.90 0.63 -21.19
CA HIS A 98 -9.22 1.09 -21.64
C HIS A 98 -9.57 2.43 -21.00
N ALA A 99 -9.89 3.43 -21.82
CA ALA A 99 -10.51 4.67 -21.38
C ALA A 99 -11.99 4.67 -21.81
N ARG A 100 -12.93 4.60 -20.86
CA ARG A 100 -14.37 4.45 -21.18
C ARG A 100 -15.02 5.72 -21.73
N LEU A 101 -14.62 6.88 -21.21
CA LEU A 101 -15.20 8.18 -21.57
C LEU A 101 -14.16 9.14 -22.18
N GLY A 102 -12.88 8.96 -21.85
CA GLY A 102 -11.80 9.85 -22.27
C GLY A 102 -10.78 9.16 -23.16
N ASP A 103 -9.58 9.75 -23.21
CA ASP A 103 -8.49 9.31 -24.08
C ASP A 103 -7.45 8.47 -23.33
N VAL A 104 -6.78 7.57 -24.06
CA VAL A 104 -5.46 7.06 -23.66
C VAL A 104 -4.41 7.96 -24.30
N ARG A 105 -3.60 8.64 -23.48
CA ARG A 105 -2.54 9.56 -23.95
C ARG A 105 -1.17 9.03 -23.55
N LEU A 106 -0.34 8.76 -24.55
CA LEU A 106 1.07 8.42 -24.36
C LEU A 106 1.90 9.62 -24.82
N LYS A 107 2.79 10.11 -23.95
CA LYS A 107 3.72 11.20 -24.24
C LYS A 107 5.10 10.79 -23.77
N ALA A 108 6.08 10.89 -24.64
CA ALA A 108 7.49 10.75 -24.33
C ALA A 108 8.22 12.00 -24.82
N ASN A 109 9.30 12.40 -24.13
CA ASN A 109 10.18 13.44 -24.65
C ASN A 109 10.96 12.96 -25.87
N ASP A 110 11.40 11.69 -25.81
CA ASP A 110 12.13 11.01 -26.88
C ASP A 110 11.19 10.11 -27.68
N ASP A 111 11.53 8.83 -27.82
CA ASP A 111 10.82 7.89 -28.68
C ASP A 111 9.60 7.26 -28.00
N VAL A 112 8.57 7.03 -28.81
CA VAL A 112 7.55 6.02 -28.54
C VAL A 112 7.73 4.90 -29.56
N ARG A 113 8.13 3.71 -29.10
CA ARG A 113 8.31 2.53 -29.96
C ARG A 113 7.19 1.52 -29.71
N LEU A 114 6.43 1.22 -30.74
CA LEU A 114 5.45 0.12 -30.74
C LEU A 114 5.98 -0.98 -31.67
N ASN A 115 6.22 -2.15 -31.10
CA ASN A 115 6.68 -3.32 -31.84
C ASN A 115 5.65 -4.43 -31.71
N GLY A 116 5.20 -4.97 -32.83
CA GLY A 116 4.28 -6.11 -32.86
C GLY A 116 4.14 -6.64 -34.28
N GLU A 117 3.77 -7.92 -34.42
CA GLU A 117 3.53 -8.53 -35.73
C GLU A 117 2.45 -7.76 -36.51
N ARG A 118 1.43 -7.24 -35.80
CA ARG A 118 0.28 -6.56 -36.39
C ARG A 118 -0.05 -5.31 -35.60
N ILE A 119 0.46 -4.17 -36.05
CA ILE A 119 0.10 -2.86 -35.51
C ILE A 119 -1.01 -2.28 -36.37
N LYS A 120 -2.18 -2.05 -35.77
CA LYS A 120 -3.31 -1.37 -36.41
C LYS A 120 -3.56 -0.07 -35.67
N LEU A 121 -3.45 1.04 -36.39
CA LEU A 121 -3.88 2.35 -35.93
C LEU A 121 -5.11 2.70 -36.76
N ASN A 122 -6.25 2.75 -36.10
CA ASN A 122 -7.48 3.20 -36.73
C ASN A 122 -7.64 4.68 -36.40
N THR A 123 -7.98 5.47 -37.42
CA THR A 123 -8.34 6.88 -37.29
C THR A 123 -9.85 7.02 -37.37
#